data_AF-A0AA37QLC2-F1
#
_entry.id   AF-A0AA37QLC2-F1
#
_cell.length_a   1.000
_cell.length_b   1.000
_cell.length_c   1.000
_cell.angle_alpha   90.00
_cell.angle_beta   90.00
_cell.angle_gamma   90.00
#
_symmetry.space_group_name_H-M   'P 1'
#
loop_
_entity.id
_entity.type
_entity.pdbx_description
1 polymer ?
#
loop_
_entity_poly.entity_id
_entity_poly.type
_entity_poly.pdbx_seq_one_letter_code
_entity_poly.pdbx_strand_id
1 'polypeptide(L)'
;MSILSRPAARAALAVAASAIVAAPAAAQTVYYGQSNLGTQNAAITQARSDFLAALTAGVGTETFEGIPDNTRAPVALNFPGAGTATLTGSGSVETSPSSGAGPVSGAHYYLVTTGGASSAFSIAFANPIAAFGFYGRDLGDNFSNLILRFTLAAGGTRDVQVPYDASRTALPNGNLLFFGLIDTASPFTRVEFRSTASGDVFGFDDMTIGTTQQVASVVPEPSTYVLLASGLGVLGLVARRRRTA
;
A
#
# COMPACT_ATOMS: atom_id res chain seq x y z
N MET A 1 20.92 -14.24 82.96
CA MET A 1 20.36 -15.11 81.89
C MET A 1 19.39 -14.25 81.07
N SER A 2 19.88 -13.58 80.03
CA SER A 2 19.12 -12.63 79.21
C SER A 2 19.22 -13.09 77.76
N ILE A 3 18.08 -13.46 77.17
CA ILE A 3 17.98 -13.99 75.82
C ILE A 3 17.50 -12.86 74.91
N LEU A 4 18.41 -12.34 74.08
CA LEU A 4 18.15 -11.38 73.01
C LEU A 4 17.43 -12.09 71.85
N SER A 5 16.18 -11.70 71.59
CA SER A 5 15.43 -12.09 70.38
C SER A 5 15.87 -11.25 69.18
N ARG A 6 16.36 -11.91 68.11
CA ARG A 6 16.64 -11.29 66.80
C ARG A 6 15.36 -11.22 65.95
N PRO A 7 15.09 -10.14 65.19
CA PRO A 7 14.01 -10.15 64.20
C PRO A 7 14.50 -10.80 62.89
N ALA A 8 13.71 -11.74 62.37
CA ALA A 8 13.92 -12.38 61.08
C ALA A 8 13.49 -11.45 59.94
N ALA A 9 14.42 -11.12 59.04
CA ALA A 9 14.13 -10.39 57.81
C ALA A 9 13.42 -11.33 56.82
N ARG A 10 12.16 -11.02 56.49
CA ARG A 10 11.39 -11.70 55.45
C ARG A 10 11.81 -11.17 54.08
N ALA A 11 12.44 -12.01 53.26
CA ALA A 11 12.70 -11.73 51.85
C ALA A 11 11.41 -11.91 51.04
N ALA A 12 10.91 -10.82 50.45
CA ALA A 12 9.79 -10.87 49.50
C ALA A 12 10.33 -11.19 48.10
N LEU A 13 9.95 -12.34 47.56
CA LEU A 13 10.24 -12.75 46.18
C LEU A 13 9.21 -12.10 45.26
N ALA A 14 9.62 -11.12 44.45
CA ALA A 14 8.77 -10.52 43.44
C ALA A 14 8.83 -11.36 42.15
N VAL A 15 7.71 -11.99 41.79
CA VAL A 15 7.55 -12.69 40.51
C VAL A 15 7.20 -11.63 39.45
N ALA A 16 8.10 -11.41 38.50
CA ALA A 16 7.83 -10.55 37.35
C ALA A 16 7.04 -11.35 36.30
N ALA A 17 5.76 -11.03 36.14
CA ALA A 17 4.93 -11.58 35.07
C ALA A 17 5.30 -10.91 33.73
N SER A 18 5.84 -11.68 32.80
CA SER A 18 6.06 -11.22 31.42
C SER A 18 4.74 -11.23 30.65
N ALA A 19 4.18 -10.05 30.39
CA ALA A 19 3.07 -9.91 29.47
C ALA A 19 3.58 -10.12 28.02
N ILE A 20 3.09 -11.16 27.35
CA ILE A 20 3.25 -11.30 25.90
C ILE A 20 2.30 -10.29 25.26
N VAL A 21 2.84 -9.18 24.76
CA VAL A 21 2.08 -8.23 23.95
C VAL A 21 2.02 -8.78 22.53
N ALA A 22 0.84 -9.22 22.09
CA ALA A 22 0.61 -9.55 20.70
C ALA A 22 0.74 -8.26 19.86
N ALA A 23 1.54 -8.31 18.79
CA ALA A 23 1.63 -7.19 17.85
C ALA A 23 0.28 -7.00 17.15
N PRO A 24 -0.17 -5.75 16.94
CA PRO A 24 -1.40 -5.50 16.18
C PRO A 24 -1.22 -6.02 14.75
N ALA A 25 -2.27 -6.66 14.21
CA ALA A 25 -2.33 -6.95 12.78
C ALA A 25 -2.20 -5.63 12.00
N ALA A 26 -1.25 -5.55 11.07
CA ALA A 26 -1.06 -4.35 10.27
C ALA A 26 -2.34 -4.04 9.48
N ALA A 27 -2.88 -2.83 9.67
CA ALA A 27 -4.06 -2.37 8.96
C ALA A 27 -3.70 -2.07 7.49
N GLN A 28 -4.70 -2.22 6.62
CA GLN A 28 -4.63 -1.70 5.25
C GLN A 28 -4.38 -0.19 5.27
N THR A 29 -3.44 0.27 4.43
CA THR A 29 -3.13 1.69 4.25
C THR A 29 -3.40 2.08 2.80
N VAL A 30 -4.14 3.18 2.62
CA VAL A 30 -4.39 3.79 1.31
C VAL A 30 -3.63 5.11 1.21
N TYR A 31 -2.97 5.29 0.07
CA TYR A 31 -2.25 6.50 -0.31
C TYR A 31 -2.98 7.13 -1.48
N TYR A 32 -3.31 8.41 -1.37
CA TYR A 32 -4.13 9.08 -2.37
C TYR A 32 -3.74 10.54 -2.54
N GLY A 33 -3.61 10.96 -3.79
CA GLY A 33 -3.44 12.36 -4.15
C GLY A 33 -4.10 12.62 -5.51
N GLN A 34 -4.68 13.80 -5.67
CA GLN A 34 -5.40 14.18 -6.89
C GLN A 34 -5.09 15.62 -7.29
N SER A 35 -5.07 15.86 -8.60
CA SER A 35 -4.97 17.16 -9.23
C SER A 35 -6.05 17.30 -10.31
N ASN A 36 -6.73 18.45 -10.29
CA ASN A 36 -7.77 18.77 -11.26
C ASN A 36 -7.22 19.52 -12.48
N LEU A 37 -5.90 19.70 -12.57
CA LEU A 37 -5.26 20.41 -13.69
C LEU A 37 -4.50 19.47 -14.63
N GLY A 38 -4.61 18.16 -14.41
CA GLY A 38 -3.88 17.15 -15.16
C GLY A 38 -2.37 17.23 -15.03
N THR A 39 -1.89 17.93 -14.02
CA THR A 39 -0.47 18.07 -13.69
C THR A 39 -0.22 17.53 -12.29
N GLN A 40 0.99 17.00 -12.05
CA GLN A 40 1.37 16.61 -10.69
C GLN A 40 1.32 17.83 -9.76
N ASN A 41 0.74 17.65 -8.58
CA ASN A 41 0.70 18.64 -7.51
C ASN A 41 1.30 18.06 -6.23
N ALA A 42 1.42 18.88 -5.18
CA ALA A 42 1.99 18.44 -3.91
C ALA A 42 1.28 17.21 -3.32
N ALA A 43 -0.05 17.10 -3.47
CA ALA A 43 -0.81 15.96 -2.93
C ALA A 43 -0.46 14.64 -3.64
N ILE A 44 -0.40 14.66 -4.97
CA ILE A 44 0.02 13.50 -5.78
C ILE A 44 1.45 13.10 -5.43
N THR A 45 2.37 14.09 -5.43
CA THR A 45 3.78 13.84 -5.14
C THR A 45 3.98 13.25 -3.74
N GLN A 46 3.27 13.79 -2.74
CA GLN A 46 3.33 13.30 -1.37
C GLN A 46 2.78 11.88 -1.26
N ALA A 47 1.58 11.62 -1.81
CA ALA A 47 0.96 10.30 -1.75
C ALA A 47 1.83 9.21 -2.39
N ARG A 48 2.42 9.50 -3.56
CA ARG A 48 3.37 8.58 -4.21
C ARG A 48 4.64 8.41 -3.39
N SER A 49 5.21 9.50 -2.87
CA SER A 49 6.41 9.45 -2.05
C SER A 49 6.20 8.59 -0.81
N ASP A 50 5.07 8.76 -0.12
CA ASP A 50 4.74 8.00 1.09
C ASP A 50 4.48 6.52 0.79
N PHE A 51 3.80 6.23 -0.33
CA PHE A 51 3.62 4.85 -0.79
C PHE A 51 4.96 4.18 -1.07
N LEU A 52 5.85 4.84 -1.83
CA LEU A 52 7.17 4.28 -2.17
C LEU A 52 8.09 4.19 -0.95
N ALA A 53 8.00 5.13 0.00
CA ALA A 53 8.78 5.09 1.24
C ALA A 53 8.37 3.93 2.16
N ALA A 54 7.13 3.43 2.04
CA ALA A 54 6.67 2.24 2.74
C ALA A 54 7.14 0.92 2.08
N LEU A 55 7.81 0.99 0.93
CA LEU A 55 8.37 -0.15 0.23
C LEU A 55 9.89 -0.20 0.41
N THR A 56 10.45 -1.39 0.50
CA THR A 56 11.90 -1.58 0.49
C THR A 56 12.47 -1.35 -0.90
N ALA A 57 13.77 -1.05 -1.00
CA ALA A 57 14.45 -0.92 -2.28
C ALA A 57 14.22 -2.14 -3.21
N GLY A 58 14.08 -1.88 -4.52
CA GLY A 58 13.93 -2.94 -5.53
C GLY A 58 12.49 -3.31 -5.90
N VAL A 59 11.49 -2.50 -5.55
CA VAL A 59 10.15 -2.61 -6.14
C VAL A 59 10.13 -2.08 -7.58
N GLY A 60 9.43 -2.78 -8.45
CA GLY A 60 9.39 -2.49 -9.89
C GLY A 60 8.14 -1.73 -10.28
N THR A 61 8.31 -0.75 -11.17
CA THR A 61 7.22 -0.05 -11.84
C THR A 61 7.15 -0.53 -13.29
N GLU A 62 5.96 -0.94 -13.72
CA GLU A 62 5.60 -1.15 -15.11
C GLU A 62 5.05 0.17 -15.68
N THR A 63 5.69 0.67 -16.74
CA THR A 63 5.41 1.96 -17.37
C THR A 63 4.88 1.80 -18.81
N PHE A 64 4.64 0.56 -19.25
CA PHE A 64 4.22 0.20 -20.61
C PHE A 64 5.21 0.53 -21.75
N GLU A 65 6.33 1.19 -21.46
CA GLU A 65 7.36 1.56 -22.44
C GLU A 65 8.00 0.36 -23.16
N GLY A 66 7.96 -0.82 -22.55
CA GLY A 66 8.43 -2.06 -23.16
C GLY A 66 7.39 -2.72 -24.09
N ILE A 67 6.18 -2.16 -24.20
CA ILE A 67 5.03 -2.78 -24.87
C ILE A 67 4.65 -1.94 -26.11
N PRO A 68 4.56 -2.55 -27.31
CA PRO A 68 4.21 -1.81 -28.52
C PRO A 68 2.86 -1.08 -28.45
N ASP A 69 2.77 0.04 -29.17
CA ASP A 69 1.52 0.77 -29.38
C ASP A 69 0.41 -0.13 -29.95
N ASN A 70 -0.83 0.12 -29.55
CA ASN A 70 -2.05 -0.62 -29.89
C ASN A 70 -2.05 -2.10 -29.45
N THR A 71 -1.16 -2.50 -28.53
CA THR A 71 -1.16 -3.84 -27.93
C THR A 71 -2.41 -4.00 -27.06
N ARG A 72 -3.21 -5.03 -27.33
CA ARG A 72 -4.44 -5.37 -26.59
C ARG A 72 -4.25 -6.56 -25.68
N ALA A 73 -5.11 -6.68 -24.68
CA ALA A 73 -5.14 -7.82 -23.78
C ALA A 73 -5.25 -9.18 -24.52
N PRO A 74 -4.59 -10.25 -24.03
CA PRO A 74 -3.78 -10.28 -22.81
C PRO A 74 -2.42 -9.60 -22.99
N VAL A 75 -2.05 -8.74 -22.03
CA VAL A 75 -0.75 -8.04 -22.01
C VAL A 75 0.10 -8.60 -20.87
N ALA A 76 1.31 -9.06 -21.18
CA ALA A 76 2.28 -9.46 -20.16
C ALA A 76 2.89 -8.20 -19.53
N LEU A 77 2.82 -8.09 -18.21
CA LEU A 77 3.40 -6.99 -17.45
C LEU A 77 4.62 -7.49 -16.69
N ASN A 78 5.67 -6.67 -16.66
CA ASN A 78 6.90 -6.95 -15.94
C ASN A 78 7.20 -5.83 -14.95
N PHE A 79 7.30 -6.18 -13.67
CA PHE A 79 7.64 -5.28 -12.58
C PHE A 79 9.05 -5.61 -12.09
N PRO A 80 10.10 -4.89 -12.55
CA PRO A 80 11.48 -5.22 -12.25
C PRO A 80 11.74 -5.40 -10.74
N GLY A 81 12.21 -6.58 -10.33
CA GLY A 81 12.50 -6.87 -8.92
C GLY A 81 11.29 -7.25 -8.07
N ALA A 82 10.05 -7.14 -8.57
CA ALA A 82 8.83 -7.48 -7.82
C ALA A 82 8.02 -8.63 -8.42
N GLY A 83 8.09 -8.85 -9.74
CA GLY A 83 7.50 -10.03 -10.39
C GLY A 83 6.85 -9.72 -11.74
N THR A 84 5.98 -10.61 -12.19
CA THR A 84 5.23 -10.48 -13.45
C THR A 84 3.74 -10.59 -13.21
N ALA A 85 2.96 -10.07 -14.15
CA ALA A 85 1.52 -10.18 -14.16
C ALA A 85 0.98 -10.32 -15.58
N THR A 86 -0.31 -10.63 -15.71
CA THR A 86 -1.04 -10.63 -16.96
C THR A 86 -2.25 -9.71 -16.83
N LEU A 87 -2.29 -8.69 -17.67
CA LEU A 87 -3.43 -7.82 -17.83
C LEU A 87 -4.40 -8.45 -18.83
N THR A 88 -5.66 -8.55 -18.45
CA THR A 88 -6.76 -9.08 -19.28
C THR A 88 -7.95 -8.11 -19.27
N GLY A 89 -8.84 -8.24 -20.25
CA GLY A 89 -10.07 -7.43 -20.34
C GLY A 89 -9.98 -6.33 -21.38
N SER A 90 -10.67 -5.21 -21.15
CA SER A 90 -10.76 -4.09 -22.09
C SER A 90 -9.51 -3.20 -22.08
N GLY A 91 -9.24 -2.55 -23.21
CA GLY A 91 -8.20 -1.53 -23.35
C GLY A 91 -7.06 -1.92 -24.29
N SER A 92 -6.11 -1.02 -24.42
CA SER A 92 -4.87 -1.19 -25.18
C SER A 92 -3.77 -0.31 -24.62
N VAL A 93 -2.52 -0.69 -24.85
CA VAL A 93 -1.38 0.22 -24.71
C VAL A 93 -1.43 1.22 -25.86
N GLU A 94 -1.35 2.50 -25.55
CA GLU A 94 -1.44 3.59 -26.53
C GLU A 94 -0.33 4.61 -26.29
N THR A 95 0.02 5.34 -27.34
CA THR A 95 1.04 6.41 -27.31
C THR A 95 0.47 7.81 -27.54
N SER A 96 -0.74 7.89 -28.07
CA SER A 96 -1.42 9.15 -28.36
C SER A 96 -2.47 9.43 -27.26
N PRO A 97 -2.42 10.59 -26.59
CA PRO A 97 -3.46 11.01 -25.65
C PRO A 97 -4.84 11.06 -26.33
N SER A 98 -5.88 10.64 -25.60
CA SER A 98 -7.27 10.62 -26.08
C SER A 98 -8.23 11.03 -24.97
N SER A 99 -9.20 11.89 -25.28
CA SER A 99 -10.28 12.35 -24.38
C SER A 99 -9.87 13.04 -23.07
N GLY A 100 -8.57 13.15 -22.79
CA GLY A 100 -8.03 13.64 -21.52
C GLY A 100 -7.06 12.63 -20.89
N ALA A 101 -7.22 11.34 -21.23
CA ALA A 101 -6.29 10.27 -20.94
C ALA A 101 -4.96 10.42 -21.71
N GLY A 102 -3.88 9.90 -21.14
CA GLY A 102 -2.53 10.02 -21.69
C GLY A 102 -1.46 9.48 -20.73
N PRO A 103 -0.20 9.42 -21.17
CA PRO A 103 0.90 8.99 -20.32
C PRO A 103 1.17 9.98 -19.18
N VAL A 104 1.67 9.45 -18.08
CA VAL A 104 2.15 10.18 -16.91
C VAL A 104 3.67 10.20 -16.91
N SER A 105 4.29 9.10 -17.31
CA SER A 105 5.71 9.00 -17.62
C SER A 105 5.91 8.45 -19.03
N GLY A 106 7.09 8.69 -19.61
CA GLY A 106 7.41 8.17 -20.94
C GLY A 106 6.44 8.60 -22.04
N ALA A 107 6.09 7.67 -22.91
CA ALA A 107 5.20 7.85 -24.06
C ALA A 107 4.03 6.87 -24.09
N HIS A 108 4.10 5.74 -23.39
CA HIS A 108 3.11 4.67 -23.41
C HIS A 108 2.23 4.70 -22.15
N TYR A 109 0.97 4.29 -22.30
CA TYR A 109 0.04 4.14 -21.19
C TYR A 109 -1.05 3.15 -21.55
N TYR A 110 -1.78 2.62 -20.57
CA TYR A 110 -2.91 1.73 -20.82
C TYR A 110 -4.22 2.53 -20.89
N LEU A 111 -4.77 2.65 -22.10
CA LEU A 111 -6.05 3.32 -22.38
C LEU A 111 -7.21 2.33 -22.22
N VAL A 112 -8.23 2.74 -21.48
CA VAL A 112 -9.44 1.95 -21.27
C VAL A 112 -10.66 2.78 -21.64
N THR A 113 -11.52 2.24 -22.49
CA THR A 113 -12.86 2.79 -22.72
C THR A 113 -13.88 1.93 -21.98
N THR A 114 -14.72 2.56 -21.18
CA THR A 114 -15.81 1.87 -20.49
C THR A 114 -16.99 1.64 -21.44
N GLY A 115 -17.31 0.39 -21.77
CA GLY A 115 -18.65 -0.07 -22.11
C GLY A 115 -19.42 -0.45 -20.84
N GLY A 116 -20.71 -0.10 -20.74
CA GLY A 116 -21.50 -0.19 -19.51
C GLY A 116 -21.43 -1.50 -18.71
N ALA A 117 -21.74 -1.38 -17.41
CA ALA A 117 -21.80 -2.40 -16.34
C ALA A 117 -20.58 -3.31 -16.10
N SER A 118 -19.63 -3.50 -17.02
CA SER A 118 -18.52 -4.44 -16.84
C SER A 118 -17.29 -4.17 -17.74
N SER A 119 -16.85 -2.92 -17.87
CA SER A 119 -15.51 -2.66 -18.43
C SER A 119 -14.44 -2.85 -17.38
N ALA A 120 -14.28 -4.11 -17.00
CA ALA A 120 -13.32 -4.58 -16.05
C ALA A 120 -12.12 -5.13 -16.78
N PHE A 121 -11.05 -4.35 -16.88
CA PHE A 121 -9.75 -4.97 -17.03
C PHE A 121 -9.27 -5.45 -15.67
N SER A 122 -8.42 -6.45 -15.68
CA SER A 122 -7.86 -7.00 -14.46
C SER A 122 -6.42 -7.39 -14.66
N ILE A 123 -5.67 -7.31 -13.58
CA ILE A 123 -4.26 -7.70 -13.52
C ILE A 123 -4.18 -8.90 -12.60
N ALA A 124 -3.81 -10.04 -13.15
CA ALA A 124 -3.55 -11.27 -12.41
C ALA A 124 -2.03 -11.42 -12.22
N PHE A 125 -1.57 -11.54 -10.98
CA PHE A 125 -0.16 -11.55 -10.66
C PHE A 125 0.36 -12.97 -10.48
N ALA A 126 1.60 -13.21 -10.88
CA ALA A 126 2.22 -14.53 -10.81
C ALA A 126 2.46 -14.98 -9.35
N ASN A 127 2.68 -14.04 -8.43
CA ASN A 127 2.84 -14.27 -7.00
C ASN A 127 1.88 -13.36 -6.22
N PRO A 128 1.48 -13.70 -4.98
CA PRO A 128 0.75 -12.78 -4.11
C PRO A 128 1.54 -11.50 -3.80
N ILE A 129 0.84 -10.37 -3.78
CA ILE A 129 1.39 -9.03 -3.51
C ILE A 129 0.61 -8.39 -2.38
N ALA A 130 1.32 -7.57 -1.63
CA ALA A 130 0.79 -6.79 -0.53
C ALA A 130 0.65 -5.31 -0.89
N ALA A 131 1.34 -4.84 -1.93
CA ALA A 131 1.30 -3.45 -2.35
C ALA A 131 0.94 -3.34 -3.83
N PHE A 132 0.06 -2.41 -4.16
CA PHE A 132 -0.29 -2.03 -5.52
C PHE A 132 -0.57 -0.53 -5.59
N GLY A 133 0.09 0.15 -6.53
CA GLY A 133 -0.15 1.57 -6.81
C GLY A 133 -0.08 1.86 -8.30
N PHE A 134 -0.69 2.96 -8.71
CA PHE A 134 -0.71 3.41 -10.10
C PHE A 134 -1.06 4.89 -10.18
N TYR A 135 -0.77 5.50 -11.33
CA TYR A 135 -1.39 6.75 -11.72
C TYR A 135 -2.59 6.51 -12.61
N GLY A 136 -3.64 7.28 -12.36
CA GLY A 136 -4.85 7.31 -13.18
C GLY A 136 -5.07 8.70 -13.75
N ARG A 137 -5.40 8.79 -15.03
CA ARG A 137 -5.69 10.04 -15.73
C ARG A 137 -7.09 9.99 -16.34
N ASP A 138 -7.77 11.14 -16.28
CA ASP A 138 -9.13 11.35 -16.80
C ASP A 138 -10.22 10.60 -16.01
N LEU A 139 -9.94 10.22 -14.76
CA LEU A 139 -10.89 9.51 -13.90
C LEU A 139 -11.85 10.49 -13.21
N GLY A 140 -13.14 10.47 -13.54
CA GLY A 140 -14.20 11.09 -12.74
C GLY A 140 -14.95 12.27 -13.39
N ASP A 141 -15.04 12.31 -14.71
CA ASP A 141 -15.87 13.27 -15.44
C ASP A 141 -17.38 12.90 -15.43
N ASN A 142 -17.75 11.66 -15.06
CA ASN A 142 -19.13 11.13 -15.09
C ASN A 142 -19.57 10.31 -13.85
N PHE A 143 -19.15 10.70 -12.64
CA PHE A 143 -19.49 9.95 -11.40
C PHE A 143 -19.00 8.50 -11.39
N SER A 144 -17.94 8.23 -12.16
CA SER A 144 -17.25 6.95 -12.27
C SER A 144 -16.62 6.60 -10.91
N ASN A 145 -17.33 5.84 -10.08
CA ASN A 145 -16.70 5.19 -8.93
C ASN A 145 -15.77 4.12 -9.48
N LEU A 146 -14.48 4.41 -9.52
CA LEU A 146 -13.50 3.36 -9.74
C LEU A 146 -13.41 2.54 -8.45
N ILE A 147 -13.88 1.30 -8.54
CA ILE A 147 -13.78 0.31 -7.48
C ILE A 147 -12.73 -0.70 -7.90
N LEU A 148 -11.72 -0.89 -7.05
CA LEU A 148 -10.74 -1.94 -7.21
C LEU A 148 -11.19 -3.15 -6.41
N ARG A 149 -11.46 -4.25 -7.11
CA ARG A 149 -11.77 -5.54 -6.50
C ARG A 149 -10.51 -6.39 -6.42
N PHE A 150 -10.06 -6.65 -5.21
CA PHE A 150 -8.90 -7.49 -4.91
C PHE A 150 -9.35 -8.93 -4.68
N THR A 151 -8.77 -9.89 -5.40
CA THR A 151 -8.90 -11.31 -5.06
C THR A 151 -7.80 -11.68 -4.07
N LEU A 152 -8.18 -12.07 -2.86
CA LEU A 152 -7.22 -12.34 -1.78
C LEU A 152 -6.55 -13.69 -1.97
N ALA A 153 -5.28 -13.80 -1.60
CA ALA A 153 -4.50 -15.03 -1.72
C ALA A 153 -5.05 -16.15 -0.82
N ALA A 154 -5.64 -15.79 0.32
CA ALA A 154 -6.34 -16.72 1.22
C ALA A 154 -7.75 -17.13 0.72
N GLY A 155 -8.18 -16.61 -0.44
CA GLY A 155 -9.53 -16.77 -0.96
C GLY A 155 -10.46 -15.61 -0.62
N GLY A 156 -11.52 -15.46 -1.42
CA GLY A 156 -12.48 -14.36 -1.31
C GLY A 156 -12.04 -13.09 -2.03
N THR A 157 -12.86 -12.05 -1.91
CA THR A 157 -12.64 -10.75 -2.57
C THR A 157 -12.86 -9.59 -1.61
N ARG A 158 -12.20 -8.46 -1.89
CA ARG A 158 -12.39 -7.19 -1.19
C ARG A 158 -12.49 -6.06 -2.19
N ASP A 159 -13.49 -5.21 -2.03
CA ASP A 159 -13.65 -4.00 -2.84
C ASP A 159 -13.07 -2.80 -2.10
N VAL A 160 -12.29 -1.98 -2.80
CA VAL A 160 -11.77 -0.71 -2.31
C VAL A 160 -12.17 0.35 -3.31
N GLN A 161 -12.91 1.35 -2.84
CA GLN A 161 -13.25 2.51 -3.66
C GLN A 161 -12.01 3.42 -3.76
N VAL A 162 -11.60 3.77 -4.98
CA VAL A 162 -10.61 4.81 -5.19
C VAL A 162 -11.23 6.13 -4.73
N PRO A 163 -10.59 6.87 -3.80
CA PRO A 163 -11.11 8.15 -3.37
C PRO A 163 -11.30 9.10 -4.55
N TYR A 164 -12.24 10.03 -4.42
CA TYR A 164 -12.44 11.12 -5.37
C TYR A 164 -12.83 12.38 -4.61
N ASP A 165 -12.53 13.55 -5.18
CA ASP A 165 -12.97 14.83 -4.64
C ASP A 165 -14.49 15.01 -4.82
N ALA A 166 -15.26 14.60 -3.81
CA ALA A 166 -16.72 14.70 -3.79
C ALA A 166 -17.24 16.14 -3.71
N SER A 167 -16.37 17.14 -3.50
CA SER A 167 -16.78 18.55 -3.52
C SER A 167 -17.07 19.09 -4.91
N ARG A 168 -16.78 18.31 -5.96
CA ARG A 168 -17.02 18.66 -7.35
C ARG A 168 -18.04 17.75 -8.02
N THR A 169 -18.94 18.35 -8.78
CA THR A 169 -19.98 17.65 -9.55
C THR A 169 -19.45 17.01 -10.83
N ALA A 170 -18.27 17.41 -11.31
CA ALA A 170 -17.50 16.75 -12.36
C ALA A 170 -16.03 17.20 -12.25
N LEU A 171 -15.10 16.28 -12.46
CA LEU A 171 -13.70 16.63 -12.61
C LEU A 171 -13.43 17.06 -14.07
N PRO A 172 -12.59 18.07 -14.30
CA PRO A 172 -12.23 18.44 -15.66
C PRO A 172 -11.44 17.33 -16.33
N ASN A 173 -11.63 17.18 -17.65
CA ASN A 173 -10.89 16.20 -18.44
C ASN A 173 -9.38 16.33 -18.25
N GLY A 174 -8.74 15.17 -18.22
CA GLY A 174 -7.32 15.01 -18.01
C GLY A 174 -6.87 15.23 -16.58
N ASN A 175 -7.77 15.25 -15.59
CA ASN A 175 -7.38 15.20 -14.18
C ASN A 175 -6.42 14.03 -13.92
N LEU A 176 -5.59 14.16 -12.90
CA LEU A 176 -4.56 13.19 -12.56
C LEU A 176 -4.72 12.77 -11.11
N LEU A 177 -4.58 11.47 -10.84
CA LEU A 177 -4.50 10.95 -9.48
C LEU A 177 -3.36 9.94 -9.35
N PHE A 178 -2.90 9.80 -8.12
CA PHE A 178 -2.14 8.65 -7.68
C PHE A 178 -2.96 7.90 -6.64
N PHE A 179 -3.03 6.58 -6.79
CA PHE A 179 -3.59 5.67 -5.81
C PHE A 179 -2.55 4.62 -5.44
N GLY A 180 -2.42 4.32 -4.16
CA GLY A 180 -1.63 3.21 -3.64
C GLY A 180 -2.36 2.50 -2.51
N LEU A 181 -2.23 1.19 -2.43
CA LEU A 181 -2.74 0.37 -1.33
C LEU A 181 -1.63 -0.56 -0.86
N ILE A 182 -1.45 -0.64 0.46
CA ILE A 182 -0.61 -1.64 1.13
C ILE A 182 -1.46 -2.42 2.14
N ASP A 183 -1.40 -3.74 2.07
CA ASP A 183 -2.07 -4.67 2.98
C ASP A 183 -1.23 -5.94 3.13
N THR A 184 -0.39 -5.98 4.17
CA THR A 184 0.47 -7.13 4.46
C THR A 184 -0.27 -8.25 5.18
N ALA A 185 -1.44 -7.98 5.77
CA ALA A 185 -2.25 -8.97 6.46
C ALA A 185 -3.09 -9.80 5.46
N SER A 186 -3.51 -9.19 4.34
CA SER A 186 -4.31 -9.83 3.30
C SER A 186 -3.71 -9.60 1.90
N PRO A 187 -2.60 -10.29 1.55
CA PRO A 187 -2.05 -10.27 0.21
C PRO A 187 -3.08 -10.72 -0.84
N PHE A 188 -2.94 -10.23 -2.06
CA PHE A 188 -3.87 -10.49 -3.16
C PHE A 188 -3.15 -10.97 -4.41
N THR A 189 -3.88 -11.67 -5.28
CA THR A 189 -3.37 -12.28 -6.52
C THR A 189 -4.01 -11.68 -7.77
N ARG A 190 -5.02 -10.81 -7.61
CA ARG A 190 -5.66 -10.11 -8.72
C ARG A 190 -6.22 -8.76 -8.27
N VAL A 191 -6.11 -7.75 -9.13
CA VAL A 191 -6.90 -6.51 -9.04
C VAL A 191 -7.80 -6.42 -10.27
N GLU A 192 -9.08 -6.21 -10.06
CA GLU A 192 -10.07 -5.93 -11.10
C GLU A 192 -10.53 -4.48 -10.97
N PHE A 193 -10.44 -3.72 -12.07
CA PHE A 193 -10.79 -2.32 -12.15
C PHE A 193 -12.24 -2.18 -12.60
N ARG A 194 -13.15 -1.81 -11.71
CA ARG A 194 -14.58 -1.73 -12.02
C ARG A 194 -15.01 -0.28 -12.03
N SER A 195 -15.49 0.21 -13.17
CA SER A 195 -16.14 1.51 -13.27
C SER A 195 -17.66 1.34 -13.30
N THR A 196 -18.36 2.24 -12.63
CA THR A 196 -19.83 2.36 -12.74
C THR A 196 -20.26 3.24 -13.91
N ALA A 197 -19.35 3.98 -14.53
CA ALA A 197 -19.62 4.82 -15.69
C ALA A 197 -19.61 4.01 -17.00
N SER A 198 -20.31 4.53 -18.01
CA SER A 198 -20.34 3.99 -19.37
C SER A 198 -19.97 5.08 -20.37
N GLY A 199 -19.12 4.75 -21.34
CA GLY A 199 -18.65 5.63 -22.41
C GLY A 199 -17.42 6.47 -22.05
N ASP A 200 -16.96 6.37 -20.80
CA ASP A 200 -15.85 7.13 -20.24
C ASP A 200 -14.49 6.51 -20.60
N VAL A 201 -13.45 7.34 -20.76
CA VAL A 201 -12.12 6.94 -21.25
C VAL A 201 -11.07 7.31 -20.21
N PHE A 202 -10.26 6.33 -19.80
CA PHE A 202 -9.26 6.50 -18.75
C PHE A 202 -7.88 6.04 -19.20
N GLY A 203 -6.85 6.70 -18.65
CA GLY A 203 -5.46 6.26 -18.78
C GLY A 203 -4.94 5.71 -17.45
N PHE A 204 -4.23 4.59 -17.51
CA PHE A 204 -3.47 4.05 -16.39
C PHE A 204 -1.99 3.97 -16.75
N ASP A 205 -1.14 4.36 -15.82
CA ASP A 205 0.31 4.38 -16.04
C ASP A 205 1.07 4.18 -14.72
N ASP A 206 2.37 3.93 -14.82
CA ASP A 206 3.31 3.85 -13.70
C ASP A 206 2.79 2.91 -12.59
N MET A 207 2.48 1.68 -12.96
CA MET A 207 1.96 0.68 -12.02
C MET A 207 3.10 0.09 -11.18
N THR A 208 2.99 0.15 -9.86
CA THR A 208 4.00 -0.38 -8.93
C THR A 208 3.39 -1.50 -8.10
N ILE A 209 4.14 -2.60 -7.92
CA ILE A 209 3.76 -3.68 -7.01
C ILE A 209 4.85 -3.97 -5.97
N GLY A 210 4.45 -4.59 -4.87
CA GLY A 210 5.37 -5.14 -3.87
C GLY A 210 4.81 -6.37 -3.18
N THR A 211 5.65 -7.38 -2.99
CA THR A 211 5.34 -8.55 -2.15
C THR A 211 5.35 -8.18 -0.67
N THR A 212 4.86 -9.06 0.20
CA THR A 212 4.90 -8.84 1.67
C THR A 212 6.30 -8.53 2.21
N GLN A 213 7.32 -9.16 1.64
CA GLN A 213 8.72 -9.01 2.02
C GLN A 213 9.31 -7.68 1.56
N GLN A 214 8.68 -7.05 0.57
CA GLN A 214 9.08 -5.76 0.02
C GLN A 214 8.33 -4.58 0.65
N VAL A 215 7.45 -4.85 1.62
CA VAL A 215 6.86 -3.80 2.44
C VAL A 215 7.77 -3.61 3.64
N ALA A 216 8.21 -2.37 3.87
CA ALA A 216 9.05 -2.05 5.02
C ALA A 216 8.27 -2.41 6.29
N SER A 217 8.78 -3.41 7.02
CA SER A 217 8.19 -3.78 8.29
C SER A 217 8.40 -2.62 9.25
N VAL A 218 7.34 -1.89 9.56
CA VAL A 218 7.32 -0.97 10.70
C VAL A 218 7.30 -1.85 11.96
N VAL A 219 8.37 -2.60 12.21
CA VAL A 219 8.58 -3.23 13.50
C VAL A 219 8.91 -2.05 14.41
N PRO A 220 8.02 -1.66 15.36
CA PRO A 220 8.43 -0.73 16.39
C PRO A 220 9.65 -1.38 17.04
N GLU A 221 10.79 -0.69 17.06
CA GLU A 221 12.01 -1.25 17.64
C GLU A 221 11.63 -1.90 18.96
N PRO A 222 11.89 -3.22 19.10
CA PRO A 222 11.20 -4.00 20.10
C PRO A 222 11.43 -3.36 21.46
N SER A 223 10.42 -3.50 22.32
CA SER A 223 10.44 -3.15 23.74
C SER A 223 11.70 -3.60 24.47
N THR A 224 12.61 -4.37 23.85
CA THR A 224 14.04 -4.50 24.15
C THR A 224 14.69 -3.21 24.66
N TYR A 225 14.50 -2.03 24.08
CA TYR A 225 15.10 -0.81 24.66
C TYR A 225 14.49 -0.46 26.03
N VAL A 226 13.18 -0.61 26.18
CA VAL A 226 12.47 -0.40 27.44
C VAL A 226 12.83 -1.49 28.46
N LEU A 227 12.98 -2.74 28.03
CA LEU A 227 13.40 -3.89 28.84
C LEU A 227 14.87 -3.77 29.27
N LEU A 228 15.73 -3.31 28.38
CA LEU A 228 17.15 -3.06 28.66
C LEU A 228 17.29 -1.87 29.61
N ALA A 229 16.59 -0.75 29.35
CA ALA A 229 16.60 0.41 30.22
C ALA A 229 16.00 0.11 31.60
N SER A 230 14.90 -0.64 31.66
CA SER A 230 14.29 -1.06 32.93
C SER A 230 15.16 -2.07 33.68
N GLY A 231 15.78 -3.03 32.98
CA GLY A 231 16.73 -3.98 33.57
C GLY A 231 17.97 -3.29 34.14
N LEU A 232 18.57 -2.35 33.40
CA LEU A 232 19.69 -1.53 33.86
C LEU A 232 19.28 -0.60 35.02
N GLY A 233 18.07 -0.05 34.98
CA GLY A 233 17.51 0.76 36.06
C GLY A 233 17.38 -0.02 37.38
N VAL A 234 16.86 -1.25 37.32
CA VAL A 234 16.76 -2.15 38.48
C VAL A 234 18.15 -2.53 39.01
N LEU A 235 19.09 -2.89 38.13
CA LEU A 235 20.47 -3.21 38.52
C LEU A 235 21.18 -2.02 39.18
N GLY A 236 20.97 -0.80 38.67
CA GLY A 236 21.50 0.43 39.26
C GLY A 236 20.94 0.71 40.66
N LEU A 237 19.64 0.49 40.88
CA LEU A 237 19.00 0.64 42.19
C LEU A 237 19.53 -0.38 43.21
N VAL A 238 19.74 -1.63 42.80
CA VAL A 238 20.33 -2.68 43.65
C VAL A 238 21.78 -2.37 44.01
N ALA A 239 22.59 -1.92 43.05
CA ALA A 239 23.98 -1.54 43.29
C ALA A 239 24.11 -0.35 44.27
N ARG A 240 23.22 0.65 44.15
CA ARG A 240 23.20 1.81 45.06
C ARG A 240 22.88 1.43 46.51
N ARG A 241 21.92 0.52 46.71
CA ARG A 241 21.55 0.03 48.06
C ARG A 241 22.69 -0.71 48.75
N ARG A 242 23.52 -1.44 48.01
CA ARG A 242 24.67 -2.18 48.55
C ARG A 242 25.84 -1.31 48.98
N ARG A 243 25.90 -0.04 48.57
CA ARG A 243 26.95 0.92 48.99
C ARG A 243 26.56 1.77 50.20
N THR A 244 25.29 1.74 50.60
CA THR A 244 24.75 2.55 51.70
C THR A 244 24.46 1.72 52.96
N ALA A 245 24.68 0.41 52.90
CA ALA A 245 24.71 -0.53 54.03
C ALA A 245 26.15 -0.98 54.25
#